data_AF-Q5K6R8-F1
#
_entry.id   AF-Q5K6R8-F1
#
_cell.length_a   1.000
_cell.length_b   1.000
_cell.length_c   1.000
_cell.angle_alpha   90.00
_cell.angle_beta   90.00
_cell.angle_gamma   90.00
#
_symmetry.space_group_name_H-M   'P 1'
#
loop_
_entity.id
_entity.type
_entity.pdbx_description
1 polymer ?
#
loop_
_entity_poly.entity_id
_entity_poly.type
_entity_poly.pdbx_seq_one_letter_code
_entity_poly.pdbx_strand_id
1 'polypeptide(L)'
;KDVEDLEEKLNEYKEKFMEYDLDNSGDIDIMELKQMMEKLGQAKTHLELKKMIAEIDTTNSGTIHYPEFLNMMLGKKVPYLKYL
;
A
#
# COMPACT_ATOMS: atom_id res chain seq x y z
N LYS A 1 -26.94 -0.77 -7.06
CA LYS A 1 -25.97 -1.79 -7.50
C LYS A 1 -24.55 -1.25 -7.45
N ASP A 2 -24.31 0.03 -7.77
CA ASP A 2 -22.95 0.61 -7.74
C ASP A 2 -22.40 0.89 -6.33
N VAL A 3 -23.26 0.95 -5.30
CA VAL A 3 -22.85 1.21 -3.91
C VAL A 3 -22.37 -0.07 -3.20
N GLU A 4 -22.99 -1.22 -3.46
CA GLU A 4 -22.56 -2.53 -2.92
C GLU A 4 -21.15 -2.91 -3.41
N ASP A 5 -20.85 -2.65 -4.68
CA ASP A 5 -19.52 -2.92 -5.29
C ASP A 5 -18.39 -2.05 -4.67
N LEU A 6 -18.71 -0.88 -4.14
CA LEU A 6 -17.73 0.00 -3.50
C LEU A 6 -17.42 -0.44 -2.07
N GLU A 7 -18.44 -0.84 -1.30
CA GLU A 7 -18.27 -1.31 0.08
C GLU A 7 -17.48 -2.62 0.12
N GLU A 8 -17.77 -3.55 -0.81
CA GLU A 8 -17.02 -4.79 -0.95
C GLU A 8 -15.54 -4.53 -1.29
N LYS A 9 -15.24 -3.65 -2.25
CA LYS A 9 -13.86 -3.25 -2.58
C LYS A 9 -13.12 -2.59 -1.43
N LEU A 10 -13.79 -1.72 -0.66
CA LEU A 10 -13.17 -1.08 0.50
C LEU A 10 -12.84 -2.11 1.58
N ASN A 11 -13.70 -3.12 1.78
CA ASN A 11 -13.42 -4.22 2.69
C ASN A 11 -12.22 -5.07 2.19
N GLU A 12 -12.16 -5.41 0.91
CA GLU A 12 -11.00 -6.11 0.34
C GLU A 12 -9.68 -5.34 0.52
N TYR A 13 -9.70 -4.01 0.31
CA TYR A 13 -8.52 -3.19 0.51
C TYR A 13 -8.12 -3.06 1.99
N LYS A 14 -9.11 -3.06 2.88
CA LYS A 14 -8.85 -3.10 4.32
C LYS A 14 -8.21 -4.40 4.75
N GLU A 15 -8.70 -5.54 4.27
CA GLU A 15 -8.12 -6.84 4.56
C GLU A 15 -6.68 -6.93 4.03
N LYS A 16 -6.43 -6.49 2.80
CA LYS A 16 -5.07 -6.42 2.25
C LYS A 16 -4.14 -5.52 3.05
N PHE A 17 -4.65 -4.36 3.50
CA PHE A 17 -3.86 -3.47 4.34
C PHE A 17 -3.43 -4.16 5.65
N MET A 18 -4.34 -4.89 6.29
CA MET A 18 -4.03 -5.68 7.50
C MET A 18 -3.08 -6.85 7.24
N GLU A 19 -3.03 -7.40 6.03
CA GLU A 19 -2.01 -8.40 5.66
C GLU A 19 -0.62 -7.79 5.51
N TYR A 20 -0.53 -6.47 5.25
CA TYR A 20 0.72 -5.74 5.09
C TYR A 20 1.21 -5.10 6.38
N ASP A 21 0.32 -4.57 7.21
CA ASP A 21 0.58 -4.07 8.55
C ASP A 21 0.76 -5.25 9.53
N LEU A 22 1.99 -5.74 9.63
CA LEU A 22 2.33 -6.96 10.38
C LEU A 22 2.39 -6.72 11.87
N ASP A 23 2.72 -5.49 12.28
CA ASP A 23 2.78 -5.11 13.69
C ASP A 23 1.47 -4.48 14.22
N ASN A 24 0.48 -4.29 13.35
CA ASN A 24 -0.81 -3.64 13.64
C ASN A 24 -0.63 -2.20 14.15
N SER A 25 0.40 -1.49 13.67
CA SER A 25 0.63 -0.09 13.98
C SER A 25 -0.42 0.84 13.36
N GLY A 26 -1.12 0.37 12.32
CA GLY A 26 -2.06 1.14 11.53
C GLY A 26 -1.43 1.81 10.31
N ASP A 27 -0.12 1.61 10.08
CA ASP A 27 0.68 2.17 8.99
C ASP A 27 1.58 1.09 8.40
N ILE A 28 1.91 1.19 7.10
CA ILE A 28 2.87 0.28 6.47
C ILE A 28 4.24 0.96 6.44
N ASP A 29 5.20 0.37 7.13
CA ASP A 29 6.58 0.83 7.12
C ASP A 29 7.41 0.25 5.95
N ILE A 30 8.66 0.68 5.84
CA ILE A 30 9.55 0.22 4.77
C ILE A 30 9.94 -1.26 4.87
N MET A 31 9.97 -1.81 6.07
CA MET A 31 10.29 -3.22 6.31
C MET A 31 9.11 -4.11 5.95
N GLU A 32 7.90 -3.68 6.25
CA GLU A 32 6.65 -4.34 5.89
C GLU A 32 6.44 -4.33 4.39
N LEU A 33 6.64 -3.17 3.74
CA LEU A 33 6.64 -3.06 2.29
C LEU A 33 7.70 -3.98 1.66
N LYS A 34 8.90 -4.07 2.26
CA LYS A 34 9.96 -4.97 1.79
C LYS A 34 9.50 -6.44 1.84
N GLN A 35 8.97 -6.88 2.98
CA GLN A 35 8.53 -8.26 3.17
C GLN A 35 7.40 -8.61 2.20
N MET A 36 6.48 -7.68 1.95
CA MET A 36 5.44 -7.83 0.94
C MET A 36 6.06 -8.04 -0.46
N MET A 37 6.98 -7.17 -0.89
CA MET A 37 7.65 -7.29 -2.20
C MET A 37 8.39 -8.63 -2.34
N GLU A 38 9.02 -9.11 -1.27
CA GLU A 38 9.68 -10.41 -1.26
C GLU A 38 8.68 -11.57 -1.38
N LYS A 39 7.54 -11.50 -0.68
CA LYS A 39 6.45 -12.50 -0.78
C LYS A 39 5.85 -12.57 -2.19
N LEU A 40 5.78 -11.43 -2.89
CA LEU A 40 5.32 -11.36 -4.29
C LEU A 40 6.38 -11.79 -5.31
N GLY A 41 7.58 -12.17 -4.87
CA GLY A 41 8.69 -12.54 -5.75
C GLY A 41 9.32 -11.36 -6.48
N GLN A 42 9.07 -10.13 -6.02
CA GLN A 42 9.50 -8.88 -6.64
C GLN A 42 10.39 -8.07 -5.70
N ALA A 43 11.36 -8.75 -5.07
CA ALA A 43 12.30 -8.11 -4.16
C ALA A 43 12.90 -6.83 -4.77
N LYS A 44 12.86 -5.74 -3.99
CA LYS A 44 13.36 -4.41 -4.37
C LYS A 44 14.51 -4.00 -3.46
N THR A 45 15.35 -3.10 -3.96
CA THR A 45 16.39 -2.46 -3.14
C THR A 45 15.76 -1.48 -2.15
N HIS A 46 16.47 -1.21 -1.04
CA HIS A 46 16.02 -0.22 -0.06
C HIS A 46 15.78 1.17 -0.67
N LEU A 47 16.55 1.56 -1.70
CA LEU A 47 16.37 2.82 -2.40
C LEU A 47 15.07 2.84 -3.23
N GLU A 48 14.74 1.74 -3.89
CA GLU A 48 13.48 1.62 -4.63
C GLU A 48 12.29 1.68 -3.67
N LEU A 49 12.34 0.96 -2.55
CA LEU A 49 11.28 0.99 -1.54
C LEU A 49 11.06 2.40 -0.97
N LYS A 50 12.14 3.14 -0.69
CA LYS A 50 12.05 4.55 -0.27
C LYS A 50 11.37 5.43 -1.30
N LYS A 51 11.66 5.23 -2.59
CA LYS A 51 11.01 5.98 -3.67
C LYS A 51 9.52 5.63 -3.75
N MET A 52 9.18 4.36 -3.59
CA MET A 52 7.79 3.89 -3.63
C MET A 52 6.97 4.52 -2.49
N ILE A 53 7.50 4.55 -1.27
CA ILE A 53 6.86 5.23 -0.13
C ILE A 53 6.72 6.73 -0.43
N ALA A 54 7.79 7.39 -0.85
CA ALA A 54 7.78 8.84 -1.11
C ALA A 54 6.81 9.27 -2.24
N GLU A 55 6.44 8.36 -3.15
CA GLU A 55 5.43 8.64 -4.19
C GLU A 55 3.99 8.64 -3.64
N ILE A 56 3.75 7.97 -2.52
CA ILE A 56 2.43 7.70 -1.94
C ILE A 56 2.21 8.50 -0.66
N ASP A 57 3.27 8.66 0.13
CA ASP A 57 3.31 9.39 1.39
C ASP A 57 3.10 10.89 1.14
N THR A 58 1.84 11.31 1.23
CA THR A 58 1.44 12.69 1.06
C THR A 58 1.64 13.52 2.34
N THR A 59 1.72 12.84 3.47
CA THR A 59 1.87 13.44 4.80
C THR A 59 3.32 13.61 5.23
N ASN A 60 4.28 13.02 4.49
CA ASN A 60 5.71 12.94 4.79
C ASN A 60 6.01 12.26 6.13
N SER A 61 5.25 11.23 6.52
CA SER A 61 5.50 10.44 7.73
C SER A 61 6.68 9.46 7.56
N GLY A 62 7.02 9.11 6.32
CA GLY A 62 7.94 8.02 5.99
C GLY A 62 7.30 6.63 6.03
N THR A 63 5.97 6.56 6.20
CA THR A 63 5.14 5.35 6.21
C THR A 63 3.93 5.55 5.30
N ILE A 64 3.17 4.49 5.02
CA ILE A 64 1.94 4.58 4.22
C ILE A 64 0.74 4.37 5.15
N HIS A 65 -0.05 5.42 5.37
CA HIS A 65 -1.29 5.32 6.14
C HIS A 65 -2.41 4.70 5.29
N TYR A 66 -3.44 4.16 5.94
CA TYR A 66 -4.61 3.57 5.25
C TYR A 66 -5.25 4.48 4.17
N PRO A 67 -5.46 5.80 4.38
CA PRO A 67 -5.99 6.67 3.32
C PRO A 67 -5.06 6.81 2.11
N GLU A 68 -3.75 6.76 2.32
CA GLU A 68 -2.74 6.84 1.26
C GLU A 68 -2.67 5.53 0.47
N PHE A 69 -2.80 4.40 1.17
CA PHE A 69 -2.98 3.08 0.57
C PHE A 69 -4.27 3.02 -0.29
N LEU A 70 -5.38 3.53 0.22
CA LEU A 70 -6.62 3.61 -0.55
C LEU A 70 -6.44 4.49 -1.80
N ASN A 71 -5.74 5.61 -1.69
CA ASN A 71 -5.45 6.46 -2.84
C ASN A 71 -4.59 5.73 -3.89
N MET A 72 -3.64 4.89 -3.46
CA MET A 72 -2.86 4.00 -4.33
C MET A 72 -3.76 2.97 -5.05
N MET A 73 -4.69 2.34 -4.34
CA MET A 73 -5.55 1.28 -4.87
C MET A 73 -6.72 1.80 -5.74
N LEU A 74 -7.29 2.95 -5.36
CA LEU A 74 -8.48 3.56 -6.00
C LEU A 74 -8.14 4.65 -7.05
N GLY A 75 -6.97 5.27 -6.98
CA GLY A 75 -6.76 6.63 -7.51
C GLY A 75 -5.70 6.82 -8.62
N LYS A 76 -6.19 7.19 -9.82
CA LYS A 76 -5.67 7.98 -10.97
C LYS A 76 -4.16 8.14 -11.30
N LYS A 77 -3.22 8.17 -10.36
CA LYS A 77 -1.78 8.10 -10.65
C LYS A 77 -1.42 6.63 -10.58
N VAL A 78 -0.96 6.04 -11.68
CA VAL A 78 -0.44 4.68 -11.67
C VAL A 78 0.91 4.68 -10.95
N PRO A 79 1.02 4.26 -9.68
CA PRO A 79 2.32 4.05 -9.08
C PRO A 79 2.92 2.82 -9.75
N TYR A 80 4.25 2.70 -9.80
CA TYR A 80 4.90 1.50 -10.35
C TYR A 80 4.37 0.19 -9.73
N LEU A 81 3.83 0.26 -8.51
CA LEU A 81 3.15 -0.81 -7.79
C LEU A 81 1.90 -1.39 -8.46
N LYS A 82 1.20 -0.65 -9.32
CA LYS A 82 0.00 -1.16 -9.98
C LYS A 82 0.31 -2.15 -11.12
N TYR A 83 1.53 -2.13 -11.63
CA TYR A 83 2.01 -3.01 -12.72
C TYR A 83 2.85 -4.18 -12.22
N LEU A 84 2.90 -4.34 -10.91
CA LEU A 84 3.62 -5.36 -10.17
C LEU A 84 2.62 -6.37 -9.61
#